data_AF-A0A959ZVA7-F1
#
_entry.id   AF-A0A959ZVA7-F1
#
_cell.length_a   1.000
_cell.length_b   1.000
_cell.length_c   1.000
_cell.angle_alpha   90.00
_cell.angle_beta   90.00
_cell.angle_gamma   90.00
#
_symmetry.space_group_name_H-M   'P 1'
#
loop_
_entity.id
_entity.type
_entity.pdbx_description
1 polymer ?
#
loop_
_entity_poly.entity_id
_entity_poly.type
_entity_poly.pdbx_seq_one_letter_code
_entity_poly.pdbx_strand_id
1 'polypeptide(L)' 'IAVKALQGEDIPAFVEVPLPIIDDSNVDEYLARAGDFPADGYIFSPWDEALFADIIAGSK' A
#
# COMPACT_ATOMS: atom_id res chain seq x y z
N ILE A 1 -0.48 10.44 -2.81
CA ILE A 1 -0.79 11.49 -1.80
C ILE A 1 -0.12 12.82 -2.15
N ALA A 2 1.22 12.91 -2.15
CA ALA A 2 1.91 14.17 -2.41
C ALA A 2 1.53 14.84 -3.76
N VAL A 3 1.41 14.05 -4.84
CA VAL A 3 0.98 14.56 -6.15
C VAL A 3 -0.40 15.23 -6.08
N LYS A 4 -1.38 14.60 -5.43
CA LYS A 4 -2.74 15.14 -5.26
C LYS A 4 -2.76 16.42 -4.44
N ALA A 5 -1.98 16.47 -3.36
CA ALA A 5 -1.81 17.69 -2.56
C ALA A 5 -1.21 18.84 -3.39
N LEU A 6 -0.21 18.55 -4.23
CA LEU A 6 0.38 19.55 -5.15
C LEU A 6 -0.60 20.01 -6.24
N GLN A 7 -1.60 19.19 -6.58
CA GLN A 7 -2.69 19.52 -7.51
C GLN A 7 -3.83 20.32 -6.84
N GLY A 8 -3.75 20.54 -5.52
CA GLY A 8 -4.74 21.32 -4.77
C GLY A 8 -5.95 20.53 -4.28
N GLU A 9 -5.91 19.19 -4.31
CA GLU A 9 -6.92 18.37 -3.65
C GLU A 9 -6.83 18.52 -2.13
N ASP A 10 -7.99 18.47 -1.47
CA ASP A 10 -8.07 18.42 0.00
C ASP A 10 -7.74 17.01 0.48
N ILE A 11 -6.69 16.89 1.29
CA ILE A 11 -6.16 15.61 1.77
C ILE A 11 -6.34 15.55 3.29
N PRO A 12 -6.90 14.45 3.83
CA PRO A 12 -6.99 14.25 5.27
C PRO A 12 -5.64 14.41 5.96
N ALA A 13 -5.64 15.03 7.15
CA ALA A 13 -4.43 15.18 7.96
C ALA A 13 -3.84 13.83 8.40
N PHE A 14 -4.68 12.79 8.49
CA PHE A 14 -4.30 11.42 8.79
C PHE A 14 -4.89 10.50 7.73
N VAL A 15 -4.06 9.61 7.20
CA VAL A 15 -4.45 8.59 6.23
C VAL A 15 -4.02 7.25 6.80
N GLU A 16 -4.99 6.36 7.04
CA GLU A 16 -4.71 5.01 7.51
C GLU A 16 -4.35 4.14 6.31
N VAL A 17 -3.14 3.58 6.32
CA VAL A 17 -2.66 2.71 5.26
C VAL A 17 -2.79 1.26 5.75
N PRO A 18 -3.65 0.43 5.13
CA PRO A 18 -3.80 -0.94 5.55
C PRO A 18 -2.51 -1.70 5.30
N LEU A 19 -2.05 -2.42 6.33
CA LEU A 19 -0.90 -3.31 6.21
C LEU A 19 -1.34 -4.65 5.59
N PRO A 20 -0.50 -5.27 4.76
CA PRO A 20 -0.76 -6.63 4.31
C PRO A 20 -0.81 -7.57 5.52
N ILE A 21 -1.88 -8.37 5.62
CA ILE A 21 -2.00 -9.43 6.62
C ILE A 21 -1.44 -10.70 6.00
N ILE A 22 -0.39 -11.24 6.62
CA ILE A 22 0.26 -12.48 6.20
C ILE A 22 0.02 -13.51 7.29
N ASP A 23 -0.57 -14.63 6.91
CA ASP A 23 -0.86 -15.75 7.79
C ASP A 23 -0.63 -17.08 7.07
N ASP A 24 -0.89 -18.19 7.77
CA ASP A 24 -0.68 -19.54 7.25
C ASP A 24 -1.51 -19.84 5.99
N SER A 25 -2.56 -19.05 5.71
CA SER A 25 -3.40 -19.25 4.52
C SER A 25 -2.81 -18.65 3.25
N ASN A 26 -1.89 -17.68 3.35
CA ASN A 26 -1.38 -16.94 2.19
C ASN A 26 0.15 -16.80 2.12
N VAL A 27 0.89 -17.29 3.13
CA VAL A 27 2.35 -17.17 3.18
C VAL A 27 3.06 -17.73 1.94
N ASP A 28 2.56 -18.83 1.37
CA ASP A 28 3.15 -19.49 0.21
C ASP A 28 3.16 -18.58 -1.04
N GLU A 29 2.16 -17.70 -1.19
CA GLU A 29 2.08 -16.76 -2.31
C GLU A 29 3.17 -15.68 -2.22
N TYR A 30 3.49 -15.24 -1.00
CA TYR A 30 4.58 -14.29 -0.76
C TYR A 30 5.94 -14.96 -1.00
N LEU A 31 6.12 -16.20 -0.55
CA LEU A 31 7.35 -16.96 -0.78
C LEU A 31 7.60 -17.23 -2.27
N ALA A 32 6.55 -17.50 -3.05
CA ALA A 32 6.66 -17.66 -4.50
C ALA A 32 7.21 -16.41 -5.22
N ARG A 33 7.01 -15.23 -4.62
CA ARG A 33 7.50 -13.93 -5.11
C ARG A 33 8.74 -13.44 -4.39
N ALA A 34 9.41 -14.28 -3.60
CA ALA A 34 10.58 -13.87 -2.82
C ALA A 34 11.72 -13.26 -3.67
N GLY A 35 11.82 -13.66 -4.95
CA GLY A 35 12.77 -13.07 -5.90
C GLY A 35 12.44 -11.64 -6.36
N ASP A 36 11.21 -11.18 -6.16
CA ASP A 36 10.78 -9.81 -6.48
C ASP A 36 11.04 -8.82 -5.33
N PHE A 37 11.35 -9.34 -4.14
CA PHE A 37 11.57 -8.51 -2.97
C PHE A 37 12.99 -7.93 -2.96
N PRO A 38 13.16 -6.70 -2.44
CA PRO A 38 14.49 -6.15 -2.25
C PRO A 38 15.27 -7.01 -1.24
N ALA A 39 16.60 -6.99 -1.36
CA ALA A 39 17.50 -7.81 -0.55
C ALA A 39 17.48 -7.47 0.96
N ASP A 40 16.82 -6.38 1.35
CA ASP A 40 16.63 -5.96 2.73
C ASP A 40 15.47 -6.69 3.44
N GLY A 41 14.72 -7.52 2.72
CA GLY A 41 13.69 -8.40 3.29
C GLY A 41 12.32 -7.74 3.49
N TYR A 42 12.11 -6.52 2.98
CA TYR A 42 10.79 -5.90 3.02
C TYR A 42 9.89 -6.39 1.88
N ILE A 43 8.64 -6.72 2.20
CA ILE A 43 7.63 -7.08 1.20
C ILE A 43 7.08 -5.81 0.56
N PHE A 44 7.24 -5.70 -0.75
CA PHE A 44 6.66 -4.60 -1.51
C PHE A 44 5.17 -4.84 -1.76
N SER A 45 4.33 -3.92 -1.30
CA SER A 45 2.91 -3.87 -1.68
C SER A 45 2.78 -3.14 -3.02
N PRO A 46 2.00 -3.66 -3.98
CA PRO A 46 1.86 -3.06 -5.31
C PRO A 46 0.95 -1.82 -5.26
N TRP A 47 1.48 -0.73 -4.73
CA TRP A 47 0.75 0.54 -4.63
C TRP A 47 0.51 1.16 -6.01
N ASP A 48 -0.74 1.47 -6.33
CA ASP A 48 -1.11 2.22 -7.52
C ASP A 48 -2.02 3.41 -7.18
N GLU A 49 -2.28 4.27 -8.18
CA GLU A 49 -3.09 5.48 -7.99
C GLU A 49 -4.53 5.17 -7.57
N ALA A 50 -5.09 4.04 -8.03
CA ALA A 50 -6.44 3.62 -7.69
C ALA A 50 -6.54 3.23 -6.22
N LEU A 51 -5.61 2.39 -5.73
CA LEU A 51 -5.52 1.99 -4.33
C LEU A 51 -5.34 3.21 -3.41
N PHE A 52 -4.51 4.18 -3.81
CA PHE A 52 -4.38 5.42 -3.06
C PHE A 52 -5.66 6.26 -3.06
N ALA A 53 -6.39 6.31 -4.16
CA ALA A 53 -7.66 7.04 -4.23
C ALA A 53 -8.70 6.39 -3.29
N ASP A 54 -8.77 5.06 -3.26
CA ASP A 54 -9.67 4.32 -2.37
C ASP A 54 -9.33 4.55 -0.89
N ILE A 55 -8.04 4.53 -0.53
CA ILE A 55 -7.57 4.78 0.84
C ILE A 55 -7.93 6.20 1.30
N ILE A 56 -7.73 7.22 0.44
CA ILE A 56 -8.08 8.60 0.77
C ILE A 56 -9.61 8.75 0.91
N ALA A 57 -10.39 8.09 0.05
CA ALA A 57 -11.85 8.11 0.12
C ALA A 57 -12.39 7.44 1.40
N GLY A 58 -11.72 6.39 1.87
CA GLY A 58 -12.06 5.66 3.10
C GLY A 58 -11.56 6.29 4.40
N SER A 59 -10.62 7.24 4.36
CA SER A 59 -10.02 7.89 5.55
C SER A 59 -10.87 9.03 6.13
N LYS A 60 -12.20 8.91 6.11
CA LYS A 60 -13.13 9.94 6.62
C LYS A 60 -13.57 9.70 8.06
#